data_AF-A0A1M5K5G5-F1
#
_entry.id   AF-A0A1M5K5G5-F1
#
_cell.length_a   1.000
_cell.length_b   1.000
_cell.length_c   1.000
_cell.angle_alpha   90.00
_cell.angle_beta   90.00
_cell.angle_gamma   90.00
#
_symmetry.space_group_name_H-M   'P 1'
#
loop_
_entity.id
_entity.type
_entity.pdbx_description
1 polymer ?
#
loop_
_entity_poly.entity_id
_entity_poly.type
_entity_poly.pdbx_seq_one_letter_code
_entity_poly.pdbx_strand_id
1 'polypeptide(L)'
;MFSYMEARADDDPALLVIGLHGSPWHLYGPDQRIMEPSELAAQVRTYGPVIKKVVLLSSWSGIAPGPGSKSVAQRLALALDGTQVVGQDGFTWFAKDGAVHTTRQAFSTYVSRGPYRVERGGDVMAAMVSAAAISMEADWRKAKNARGMLGVGAGYDQFSLCPDKAMQAFEAGATFGSAIAAYNAALMRLERNEPGDRKAALALLARAAALGDAPAKARLASVGAPGAP
;
A
#
# COMPACT_ATOMS: atom_id res chain seq x y z
N MET A 1 18.47 -0.22 -2.98
CA MET A 1 17.67 0.33 -1.87
C MET A 1 18.49 1.47 -1.30
N PHE A 2 17.97 2.70 -1.27
CA PHE A 2 18.77 3.83 -0.79
C PHE A 2 19.04 3.67 0.72
N SER A 3 20.30 3.88 1.12
CA SER A 3 20.93 3.66 2.44
C SER A 3 20.30 4.43 3.63
N TYR A 4 19.17 5.12 3.45
CA TYR A 4 18.56 5.95 4.51
C TYR A 4 18.04 5.13 5.70
N MET A 5 17.60 3.90 5.47
CA MET A 5 17.20 3.00 6.56
C MET A 5 18.40 2.47 7.34
N GLU A 6 19.58 2.38 6.72
CA GLU A 6 20.83 1.95 7.38
C GLU A 6 21.41 3.05 8.28
N ALA A 7 21.03 4.31 8.05
CA ALA A 7 21.44 5.44 8.89
C ALA A 7 20.74 5.46 10.25
N ARG A 8 19.68 4.68 10.44
CA ARG A 8 18.97 4.55 11.71
C ARG A 8 19.63 3.45 12.54
N ALA A 9 20.12 3.82 13.73
CA ALA A 9 20.74 2.87 14.63
C ALA A 9 19.68 1.92 15.24
N ASP A 10 19.95 0.61 15.20
CA ASP A 10 19.13 -0.43 15.83
C ASP A 10 19.56 -0.61 17.30
N ASP A 11 19.25 0.40 18.12
CA ASP A 11 19.75 0.47 19.51
C ASP A 11 18.85 -0.25 20.52
N ASP A 12 17.63 -0.63 20.14
CA ASP A 12 16.66 -1.33 21.00
C ASP A 12 16.23 -2.67 20.38
N PRO A 13 16.67 -3.82 20.92
CA PRO A 13 16.31 -5.14 20.39
C PRO A 13 14.82 -5.48 20.53
N ALA A 14 14.05 -4.73 21.34
CA ALA A 14 12.60 -4.88 21.45
C ALA A 14 11.83 -4.03 20.43
N LEU A 15 12.50 -3.20 19.64
CA LEU A 15 11.94 -2.33 18.62
C LEU A 15 12.23 -2.86 17.22
N LEU A 16 11.17 -3.06 16.43
CA LEU A 16 11.30 -3.34 15.00
C LEU A 16 10.83 -2.14 14.18
N VAL A 17 11.69 -1.63 13.30
CA VAL A 17 11.38 -0.53 12.40
C VAL A 17 11.19 -1.07 10.98
N ILE A 18 10.04 -0.80 10.36
CA ILE A 18 9.67 -1.34 9.05
C ILE A 18 9.35 -0.20 8.09
N GLY A 19 10.12 -0.07 7.00
CA GLY A 19 9.87 0.87 5.92
C GLY A 19 9.13 0.22 4.76
N LEU A 20 7.92 0.68 4.46
CA LEU A 20 7.09 0.18 3.36
C LEU A 20 6.36 1.34 2.68
N HIS A 21 6.00 1.17 1.41
CA HIS A 21 5.03 2.05 0.78
C HIS A 21 3.64 1.75 1.33
N GLY A 22 2.79 2.77 1.43
CA GLY A 22 1.43 2.59 1.90
C GLY A 22 0.54 3.80 1.72
N SER A 23 -0.71 3.58 2.11
CA SER A 23 -1.82 4.53 2.13
C SER A 23 -2.58 4.35 3.46
N PRO A 24 -3.62 5.15 3.74
CA PRO A 24 -4.53 4.87 4.85
C PRO A 24 -5.17 3.47 4.80
N TRP A 25 -5.27 2.87 3.60
CA TRP A 25 -5.95 1.61 3.36
C TRP A 25 -5.00 0.41 3.26
N HIS A 26 -3.80 0.57 2.69
CA HIS A 26 -2.98 -0.56 2.29
C HIS A 26 -1.49 -0.38 2.58
N LEU A 27 -0.80 -1.50 2.78
CA LEU A 27 0.66 -1.60 2.72
C LEU A 27 1.05 -2.27 1.42
N TYR A 28 2.22 -1.94 0.89
CA TYR A 28 2.70 -2.50 -0.38
C TYR A 28 4.04 -3.20 -0.20
N GLY A 29 4.10 -4.43 -0.69
CA GLY A 29 5.34 -5.19 -0.84
C GLY A 29 6.26 -4.61 -1.93
N PRO A 30 7.47 -5.17 -2.08
CA PRO A 30 8.46 -4.70 -3.05
C PRO A 30 8.01 -4.86 -4.52
N ASP A 31 7.03 -5.73 -4.79
CA ASP A 31 6.43 -5.96 -6.10
C ASP A 31 5.16 -5.12 -6.35
N GLN A 32 4.85 -4.16 -5.48
CA GLN A 32 3.61 -3.36 -5.48
C GLN A 32 2.34 -4.18 -5.24
N ARG A 33 2.46 -5.38 -4.67
CA ARG A 33 1.30 -6.12 -4.15
C ARG A 33 0.80 -5.50 -2.85
N ILE A 34 -0.52 -5.39 -2.71
CA ILE A 34 -1.14 -5.07 -1.44
C ILE A 34 -0.85 -6.19 -0.44
N MET A 35 -0.25 -5.85 0.69
CA MET A 35 0.04 -6.75 1.79
C MET A 35 -1.02 -6.59 2.87
N GLU A 36 -1.69 -7.67 3.24
CA GLU A 36 -2.64 -7.66 4.35
C GLU A 36 -1.89 -7.52 5.69
N PRO A 37 -2.48 -6.84 6.71
CA PRO A 37 -1.83 -6.71 8.02
C PRO A 37 -1.46 -8.05 8.67
N SER A 38 -2.22 -9.12 8.42
CA SER A 38 -1.92 -10.48 8.89
C SER A 38 -0.66 -11.07 8.25
N GLU A 39 -0.41 -10.78 6.97
CA GLU A 39 0.79 -11.23 6.25
C GLU A 39 2.04 -10.54 6.82
N LEU A 40 1.96 -9.22 7.06
CA LEU A 40 3.05 -8.50 7.72
C LEU A 40 3.25 -8.98 9.17
N ALA A 41 2.16 -9.25 9.90
CA ALA A 41 2.26 -9.78 11.26
C ALA A 41 2.95 -11.15 11.30
N ALA A 42 2.69 -12.02 10.33
CA ALA A 42 3.40 -13.30 10.19
C ALA A 42 4.91 -13.09 9.99
N GLN A 43 5.31 -12.11 9.18
CA GLN A 43 6.72 -11.77 8.98
C GLN A 43 7.35 -11.20 10.26
N VAL A 44 6.67 -10.31 10.98
CA VAL A 44 7.17 -9.75 12.25
C VAL A 44 7.41 -10.85 13.29
N ARG A 45 6.53 -11.86 13.37
CA ARG A 45 6.71 -12.99 14.30
C ARG A 45 7.98 -13.80 14.04
N THR A 46 8.56 -13.76 12.83
CA THR A 46 9.82 -14.45 12.53
C THR A 46 11.03 -13.85 13.26
N TYR A 47 10.93 -12.61 13.74
CA TYR A 47 11.95 -11.96 14.59
C TYR A 47 11.86 -12.41 16.07
N GLY A 48 10.85 -13.21 16.42
CA GLY A 48 10.68 -13.80 17.75
C GLY A 48 9.95 -12.90 18.75
N PRO A 49 9.72 -13.40 19.98
CA PRO A 49 8.90 -12.74 21.00
C PRO A 49 9.59 -11.53 21.67
N VAL A 50 10.84 -11.24 21.28
CA VAL A 50 11.62 -10.09 21.78
C VAL A 50 11.01 -8.76 21.32
N ILE A 51 10.39 -8.74 20.15
CA ILE A 51 9.76 -7.55 19.60
C ILE A 51 8.52 -7.17 20.43
N LYS A 52 8.57 -6.02 21.08
CA LYS A 52 7.46 -5.44 21.87
C LYS A 52 6.80 -4.26 21.18
N LYS A 53 7.50 -3.63 20.24
CA LYS A 53 7.04 -2.45 19.52
C LYS A 53 7.44 -2.52 18.06
N VAL A 54 6.51 -2.19 17.19
CA VAL A 54 6.74 -2.01 15.76
C VAL A 54 6.53 -0.54 15.39
N VAL A 55 7.47 0.04 14.64
CA VAL A 55 7.31 1.36 14.04
C VAL A 55 7.21 1.18 12.53
N LEU A 56 6.02 1.45 11.99
CA LEU A 56 5.76 1.49 10.56
C LEU A 56 6.15 2.86 10.02
N LEU A 57 7.21 2.89 9.22
CA LEU A 57 7.63 4.03 8.41
C LEU A 57 6.94 3.92 7.04
N SER A 58 5.62 4.03 7.07
CA SER A 58 4.74 3.99 5.89
C SER A 58 3.80 5.18 5.93
N SER A 59 3.70 5.89 4.81
CA SER A 59 2.83 7.05 4.67
C SER A 59 1.41 6.73 5.10
N TRP A 60 0.83 7.62 5.90
CA TRP A 60 -0.56 7.56 6.39
C TRP A 60 -0.95 6.31 7.23
N SER A 61 -0.01 5.42 7.55
CA SER A 61 -0.30 4.17 8.27
C SER A 61 -0.87 4.36 9.68
N GLY A 62 -0.66 5.53 10.30
CA GLY A 62 -1.18 5.87 11.63
C GLY A 62 -2.62 6.39 11.63
N ILE A 63 -3.18 6.71 10.45
CA ILE A 63 -4.48 7.38 10.31
C ILE A 63 -5.51 6.41 9.75
N ALA A 64 -6.72 6.46 10.30
CA ALA A 64 -7.85 5.68 9.81
C ALA A 64 -8.39 6.30 8.50
N PRO A 65 -8.73 5.48 7.48
CA PRO A 65 -9.23 5.99 6.20
C PRO A 65 -10.61 6.69 6.29
N GLY A 66 -11.37 6.42 7.36
CA GLY A 66 -12.66 7.06 7.59
C GLY A 66 -13.23 6.79 8.99
N PRO A 67 -14.37 7.41 9.32
CA PRO A 67 -15.04 7.22 10.60
C PRO A 67 -15.34 5.73 10.88
N GLY A 68 -15.04 5.27 12.09
CA GLY A 68 -15.30 3.88 12.51
C GLY A 68 -14.33 2.82 11.95
N SER A 69 -13.44 3.20 11.04
CA SER A 69 -12.39 2.29 10.54
C SER A 69 -11.13 2.32 11.43
N LYS A 70 -10.30 1.28 11.32
CA LYS A 70 -9.00 1.21 12.00
C LYS A 70 -7.89 1.61 11.04
N SER A 71 -6.89 2.33 11.53
CA SER A 71 -5.68 2.59 10.76
C SER A 71 -4.92 1.29 10.42
N VAL A 72 -4.02 1.35 9.44
CA VAL A 72 -3.12 0.22 9.12
C VAL A 72 -2.35 -0.22 10.37
N ALA A 73 -1.80 0.72 11.14
CA ALA A 73 -1.08 0.41 12.38
C ALA A 73 -1.97 -0.30 13.41
N GLN A 74 -3.22 0.16 13.58
CA GLN A 74 -4.17 -0.51 14.48
C GLN A 74 -4.56 -1.90 14.01
N ARG A 75 -4.77 -2.11 12.70
CA ARG A 75 -5.05 -3.44 12.13
C ARG A 75 -3.85 -4.38 12.31
N LEU A 76 -2.63 -3.89 12.11
CA LEU A 76 -1.42 -4.68 12.36
C LEU A 76 -1.26 -5.01 13.84
N ALA A 77 -1.52 -4.07 14.75
CA ALA A 77 -1.47 -4.32 16.19
C ALA A 77 -2.43 -5.45 16.61
N LEU A 78 -3.65 -5.46 16.06
CA LEU A 78 -4.60 -6.55 16.27
C LEU A 78 -4.08 -7.88 15.71
N ALA A 79 -3.50 -7.86 14.51
CA ALA A 79 -2.91 -9.05 13.89
C ALA A 79 -1.66 -9.56 14.63
N LEU A 80 -1.08 -8.75 15.52
CA LEU A 80 0.05 -9.06 16.42
C LEU A 80 -0.39 -9.22 17.89
N ASP A 81 -1.65 -9.60 18.11
CA ASP A 81 -2.19 -9.94 19.44
C ASP A 81 -2.03 -8.78 20.46
N GLY A 82 -2.14 -7.53 19.99
CA GLY A 82 -2.06 -6.32 20.81
C GLY A 82 -0.67 -5.71 20.95
N THR A 83 0.35 -6.26 20.27
CA THR A 83 1.70 -5.64 20.20
C THR A 83 1.59 -4.18 19.77
N GLN A 84 2.35 -3.29 20.41
CA GLN A 84 2.29 -1.86 20.11
C GLN A 84 2.79 -1.60 18.68
N VAL A 85 1.95 -0.97 17.84
CA VAL A 85 2.33 -0.53 16.50
C VAL A 85 2.13 0.97 16.37
N VAL A 86 3.18 1.68 15.97
CA VAL A 86 3.15 3.11 15.67
C VAL A 86 3.19 3.31 14.16
N GLY A 87 2.22 4.04 13.61
CA GLY A 87 2.21 4.44 12.19
C GLY A 87 2.42 5.94 12.01
N GLN A 88 2.56 6.37 10.76
CA GLN A 88 2.80 7.77 10.40
C GLN A 88 1.51 8.51 10.09
N ASP A 89 1.46 9.80 10.48
CA ASP A 89 0.40 10.74 10.11
C ASP A 89 0.89 11.66 9.00
N GLY A 90 0.55 11.31 7.75
CA GLY A 90 0.97 12.03 6.56
C GLY A 90 1.91 11.24 5.65
N PHE A 91 2.32 11.87 4.56
CA PHE A 91 3.38 11.40 3.66
C PHE A 91 4.72 11.40 4.37
N THR A 92 5.44 10.30 4.29
CA THR A 92 6.70 10.07 5.01
C THR A 92 7.90 10.22 4.08
N TRP A 93 8.93 10.92 4.54
CA TRP A 93 10.26 10.91 3.92
C TRP A 93 11.36 10.86 4.98
N PHE A 94 12.57 10.55 4.51
CA PHE A 94 13.74 10.35 5.35
C PHE A 94 14.79 11.41 5.03
N ALA A 95 15.29 12.08 6.05
CA ALA A 95 16.48 12.91 5.93
C ALA A 95 17.74 12.04 5.85
N LYS A 96 18.87 12.66 5.47
CA LYS A 96 20.14 11.93 5.30
C LYS A 96 20.68 11.32 6.58
N ASP A 97 20.32 11.89 7.73
CA ASP A 97 20.66 11.42 9.08
C ASP A 97 19.70 10.35 9.61
N GLY A 98 18.76 9.87 8.78
CA GLY A 98 17.75 8.90 9.17
C GLY A 98 16.55 9.49 9.92
N ALA A 99 16.50 10.82 10.11
CA ALA A 99 15.31 11.46 10.70
C ALA A 99 14.08 11.24 9.81
N VAL A 100 12.96 10.95 10.47
CA VAL A 100 11.68 10.68 9.81
C VAL A 100 10.84 11.95 9.89
N HIS A 101 10.35 12.41 8.75
CA HIS A 101 9.47 13.56 8.67
C HIS A 101 8.12 13.16 8.07
N THR A 102 7.07 13.85 8.47
CA THR A 102 5.75 13.70 7.86
C THR A 102 5.14 15.03 7.44
N THR A 103 4.30 14.98 6.41
CA THR A 103 3.53 16.12 5.93
C THR A 103 2.17 15.65 5.45
N ARG A 104 1.14 16.45 5.71
CA ARG A 104 -0.19 16.19 5.14
C ARG A 104 -0.35 16.79 3.74
N GLN A 105 0.67 17.49 3.24
CA GLN A 105 0.66 18.12 1.93
C GLN A 105 1.62 17.41 0.98
N ALA A 106 1.13 16.95 -0.17
CA ALA A 106 1.97 16.39 -1.22
C ALA A 106 1.88 17.24 -2.49
N PHE A 107 3.03 17.45 -3.12
CA PHE A 107 3.14 18.08 -4.43
C PHE A 107 3.86 17.16 -5.40
N SER A 108 3.33 17.06 -6.62
CA SER A 108 4.01 16.45 -7.75
C SER A 108 3.87 17.36 -8.96
N THR A 109 5.00 17.66 -9.61
CA THR A 109 5.05 18.45 -10.85
C THR A 109 4.29 17.78 -12.00
N TYR A 110 4.02 16.47 -11.90
CA TYR A 110 3.38 15.69 -12.94
C TYR A 110 1.85 15.66 -12.85
N VAL A 111 1.29 15.71 -11.64
CA VAL A 111 -0.15 15.50 -11.38
C VAL A 111 -0.82 16.74 -10.80
N SER A 112 -0.09 17.56 -10.03
CA SER A 112 -0.63 18.74 -9.37
C SER A 112 -0.37 19.99 -10.21
N ARG A 113 -1.30 20.37 -11.11
CA ARG A 113 -1.20 21.58 -11.95
C ARG A 113 -1.77 22.87 -11.32
N GLY A 114 -2.00 22.88 -10.01
CA GLY A 114 -2.54 24.04 -9.28
C GLY A 114 -1.46 24.82 -8.51
N PRO A 115 -1.71 26.10 -8.15
CA PRO A 115 -0.81 26.85 -7.29
C PRO A 115 -0.70 26.15 -5.93
N TYR A 116 0.49 25.63 -5.65
CA TYR A 116 0.82 25.01 -4.36
C TYR A 116 1.38 26.10 -3.43
N ARG A 117 0.70 26.34 -2.30
CA ARG A 117 1.17 27.30 -1.30
C ARG A 117 1.84 26.55 -0.16
N VAL A 118 3.15 26.76 -0.04
CA VAL A 118 3.95 26.34 1.10
C VAL A 118 4.23 27.58 1.92
N GLU A 119 4.05 27.50 3.23
CA GLU A 119 4.49 28.57 4.10
C GLU A 119 6.02 28.71 4.02
N ARG A 120 6.52 29.93 4.21
CA ARG A 120 7.97 30.16 4.21
C ARG A 120 8.58 29.35 5.36
N GLY A 121 9.52 28.45 5.02
CA GLY A 121 10.17 27.55 5.98
C GLY A 121 9.43 26.22 6.19
N GLY A 122 8.31 25.98 5.50
CA GLY A 122 7.64 24.68 5.52
C GLY A 122 8.34 23.64 4.64
N ASP A 123 8.38 22.39 5.12
CA ASP A 123 8.93 21.27 4.36
C ASP A 123 7.97 20.81 3.26
N VAL A 124 8.51 20.41 2.10
CA VAL A 124 7.76 19.87 0.96
C VAL A 124 8.35 18.53 0.57
N MET A 125 7.50 17.51 0.52
CA MET A 125 7.86 16.25 -0.09
C MET A 125 7.63 16.31 -1.62
N ALA A 126 8.69 16.16 -2.40
CA ALA A 126 8.62 15.94 -3.84
C ALA A 126 8.62 14.42 -4.13
N ALA A 127 7.44 13.82 -4.28
CA ALA A 127 7.32 12.39 -4.52
C ALA A 127 7.60 12.05 -5.99
N MET A 128 8.76 11.47 -6.29
CA MET A 128 9.08 11.06 -7.67
C MET A 128 8.58 9.67 -8.05
N VAL A 129 8.48 8.72 -7.10
CA VAL A 129 8.39 7.29 -7.44
C VAL A 129 6.96 6.82 -7.75
N SER A 130 5.95 7.21 -6.96
CA SER A 130 4.56 6.74 -7.19
C SER A 130 3.72 7.67 -8.07
N ALA A 131 4.03 8.97 -8.12
CA ALA A 131 3.26 9.95 -8.90
C ALA A 131 3.59 9.93 -10.41
N ALA A 132 4.80 9.53 -10.80
CA ALA A 132 5.22 9.52 -12.20
C ALA A 132 4.36 8.54 -13.03
N ALA A 133 4.05 7.36 -12.48
CA ALA A 133 3.24 6.35 -13.17
C ALA A 133 1.84 6.89 -13.52
N ILE A 134 1.20 7.63 -12.61
CA ILE A 134 -0.12 8.24 -12.84
C ILE A 134 -0.11 9.15 -14.07
N SER A 135 0.94 9.97 -14.22
CA SER A 135 1.03 10.91 -15.36
C SER A 135 1.19 10.24 -16.72
N MET A 136 1.62 8.98 -16.73
CA MET A 136 1.80 8.15 -17.93
C MET A 136 0.62 7.21 -18.17
N GLU A 137 -0.48 7.32 -17.41
CA GLU A 137 -1.61 6.38 -17.51
C GLU A 137 -2.15 6.27 -18.93
N ALA A 138 -2.35 7.39 -19.64
CA ALA A 138 -2.87 7.39 -21.00
C ALA A 138 -1.96 6.59 -21.96
N ASP A 139 -0.65 6.76 -21.83
CA ASP A 139 0.34 6.04 -22.63
C ASP A 139 0.39 4.55 -22.27
N TRP A 140 0.31 4.22 -20.98
CA TRP A 140 0.24 2.83 -20.51
C TRP A 140 -1.02 2.11 -20.95
N ARG A 141 -2.17 2.79 -20.96
CA ARG A 141 -3.42 2.26 -21.51
C ARG A 141 -3.31 2.03 -23.02
N LYS A 142 -2.79 3.01 -23.76
CA LYS A 142 -2.60 2.89 -25.22
C LYS A 142 -1.66 1.74 -25.57
N ALA A 143 -0.58 1.57 -24.82
CA ALA A 143 0.39 0.50 -25.00
C ALA A 143 -0.05 -0.85 -24.42
N LYS A 144 -1.21 -0.93 -23.75
CA LYS A 144 -1.65 -2.10 -22.96
C LYS A 144 -0.56 -2.61 -22.02
N ASN A 145 0.18 -1.70 -21.38
CA ASN A 145 1.31 -2.03 -20.53
C ASN A 145 0.82 -2.44 -19.13
N ALA A 146 0.79 -3.75 -18.87
CA ALA A 146 0.29 -4.31 -17.62
C ALA A 146 1.07 -3.85 -16.38
N ARG A 147 2.40 -3.77 -16.47
CA ARG A 147 3.26 -3.30 -15.37
C ARG A 147 3.11 -1.80 -15.15
N GLY A 148 2.98 -1.03 -16.22
CA GLY A 148 2.70 0.40 -16.17
C GLY A 148 1.40 0.67 -15.41
N MET A 149 0.33 -0.06 -15.73
CA MET A 149 -0.96 0.06 -15.05
C MET A 149 -0.95 -0.41 -13.59
N LEU A 150 -0.15 -1.42 -13.23
CA LEU A 150 0.09 -1.76 -11.82
C LEU A 150 0.68 -0.57 -11.06
N GLY A 151 1.70 0.09 -11.63
CA GLY A 151 2.29 1.29 -11.06
C GLY A 151 1.30 2.46 -10.95
N VAL A 152 0.42 2.65 -11.94
CA VAL A 152 -0.64 3.67 -11.90
C VAL A 152 -1.59 3.41 -10.73
N GLY A 153 -2.06 2.16 -10.55
CA GLY A 153 -2.96 1.81 -9.45
C GLY A 153 -2.33 2.06 -8.08
N ALA A 154 -1.08 1.60 -7.89
CA ALA A 154 -0.34 1.87 -6.66
C ALA A 154 -0.13 3.38 -6.44
N GLY A 155 0.14 4.13 -7.51
CA GLY A 155 0.24 5.60 -7.47
C GLY A 155 -1.05 6.27 -7.00
N TYR A 156 -2.20 5.85 -7.52
CA TYR A 156 -3.49 6.42 -7.11
C TYR A 156 -3.81 6.14 -5.65
N ASP A 157 -3.50 4.94 -5.16
CA ASP A 157 -3.76 4.57 -3.76
C ASP A 157 -2.79 5.27 -2.79
N GLN A 158 -1.49 5.23 -3.08
CA GLN A 158 -0.44 5.73 -2.18
C GLN A 158 -0.31 7.26 -2.21
N PHE A 159 -0.41 7.86 -3.40
CA PHE A 159 -0.09 9.28 -3.60
C PHE A 159 -1.33 10.14 -3.77
N SER A 160 -2.25 9.76 -4.65
CA SER A 160 -3.50 10.52 -4.85
C SER A 160 -4.56 10.22 -3.80
N LEU A 161 -4.35 9.22 -2.94
CA LEU A 161 -5.28 8.78 -1.90
C LEU A 161 -6.69 8.53 -2.46
N CYS A 162 -6.77 7.87 -3.63
CA CYS A 162 -8.01 7.68 -4.38
C CYS A 162 -8.23 6.18 -4.69
N PRO A 163 -8.88 5.43 -3.77
CA PRO A 163 -9.03 3.99 -3.91
C PRO A 163 -9.84 3.58 -5.15
N ASP A 164 -10.84 4.37 -5.55
CA ASP A 164 -11.63 4.08 -6.75
C ASP A 164 -10.79 4.12 -8.03
N LYS A 165 -9.96 5.15 -8.19
CA LYS A 165 -9.05 5.25 -9.34
C LYS A 165 -7.96 4.19 -9.30
N ALA A 166 -7.46 3.86 -8.12
CA ALA A 166 -6.50 2.77 -7.94
C ALA A 166 -7.09 1.44 -8.41
N MET A 167 -8.30 1.09 -7.96
CA MET A 167 -9.00 -0.12 -8.37
C MET A 167 -9.22 -0.15 -9.90
N GLN A 168 -9.70 0.95 -10.50
CA GLN A 168 -9.89 1.04 -11.96
C GLN A 168 -8.58 0.82 -12.75
N ALA A 169 -7.47 1.37 -12.27
CA ALA A 169 -6.17 1.17 -12.88
C ALA A 169 -5.66 -0.27 -12.71
N PHE A 170 -5.87 -0.88 -11.54
CA PHE A 170 -5.54 -2.28 -11.31
C PHE A 170 -6.37 -3.22 -12.19
N GLU A 171 -7.67 -2.98 -12.37
CA GLU A 171 -8.53 -3.76 -13.27
C GLU A 171 -8.09 -3.64 -14.74
N ALA A 172 -7.63 -2.47 -15.16
CA ALA A 172 -7.02 -2.29 -16.46
C ALA A 172 -5.70 -3.07 -16.57
N GLY A 173 -4.83 -3.00 -15.57
CA GLY A 173 -3.58 -3.79 -15.51
C GLY A 173 -3.84 -5.29 -15.52
N ALA A 174 -4.87 -5.76 -14.81
CA ALA A 174 -5.35 -7.12 -14.84
C ALA A 174 -5.74 -7.53 -16.26
N THR A 175 -6.53 -6.68 -16.93
CA THR A 175 -6.94 -6.87 -18.34
C THR A 175 -5.76 -7.01 -19.29
N PHE A 176 -4.65 -6.32 -19.00
CA PHE A 176 -3.41 -6.38 -19.78
C PHE A 176 -2.47 -7.52 -19.38
N GLY A 177 -2.82 -8.34 -18.38
CA GLY A 177 -2.07 -9.55 -18.00
C GLY A 177 -1.21 -9.42 -16.75
N SER A 178 -1.39 -8.38 -15.92
CA SER A 178 -0.71 -8.28 -14.63
C SER A 178 -1.47 -9.10 -13.58
N ALA A 179 -0.85 -10.19 -13.12
CA ALA A 179 -1.42 -11.03 -12.07
C ALA A 179 -1.51 -10.28 -10.73
N ILE A 180 -0.50 -9.45 -10.41
CA ILE A 180 -0.50 -8.61 -9.20
C ILE A 180 -1.60 -7.56 -9.26
N ALA A 181 -1.83 -6.94 -10.42
CA ALA A 181 -2.91 -5.96 -10.54
C ALA A 181 -4.29 -6.62 -10.38
N ALA A 182 -4.46 -7.83 -10.92
CA ALA A 182 -5.68 -8.63 -10.70
C ALA A 182 -5.87 -8.97 -9.21
N TYR A 183 -4.82 -9.39 -8.52
CA TYR A 183 -4.84 -9.64 -7.07
C TYR A 183 -5.23 -8.38 -6.28
N ASN A 184 -4.56 -7.25 -6.52
CA ASN A 184 -4.83 -5.99 -5.82
C ASN A 184 -6.27 -5.50 -6.05
N ALA A 185 -6.75 -5.52 -7.30
CA ALA A 185 -8.13 -5.16 -7.61
C ALA A 185 -9.13 -6.07 -6.88
N ALA A 186 -8.85 -7.37 -6.78
CA ALA A 186 -9.71 -8.29 -6.06
C ALA A 186 -9.78 -7.99 -4.56
N LEU A 187 -8.64 -7.69 -3.92
CA LEU A 187 -8.63 -7.28 -2.51
C LEU A 187 -9.47 -6.02 -2.28
N MET A 188 -9.26 -4.99 -3.10
CA MET A 188 -10.02 -3.74 -2.98
C MET A 188 -11.53 -3.94 -3.16
N ARG A 189 -11.94 -4.81 -4.10
CA ARG A 189 -13.34 -5.21 -4.28
C ARG A 189 -13.90 -5.89 -3.02
N LEU A 190 -13.17 -6.86 -2.46
CA LEU A 190 -13.60 -7.57 -1.25
C LEU A 190 -13.75 -6.64 -0.04
N GLU A 191 -12.82 -5.69 0.12
CA GLU A 191 -12.85 -4.71 1.20
C GLU A 191 -14.01 -3.72 1.04
N ARG A 192 -14.30 -3.29 -0.20
CA ARG A 192 -15.40 -2.39 -0.51
C ARG A 192 -16.77 -3.04 -0.29
N ASN A 193 -16.89 -4.34 -0.58
CA ASN A 193 -18.04 -5.17 -0.27
C ASN A 193 -19.39 -4.63 -0.81
N GLU A 194 -19.39 -4.04 -2.01
CA GLU A 194 -20.62 -3.64 -2.68
C GLU A 194 -21.31 -4.82 -3.39
N PRO A 195 -22.61 -4.71 -3.72
CA PRO A 195 -23.31 -5.71 -4.54
C PRO A 195 -22.54 -6.03 -5.83
N GLY A 196 -22.13 -7.30 -5.97
CA GLY A 196 -21.38 -7.80 -7.13
C GLY A 196 -19.86 -7.81 -6.96
N ASP A 197 -19.31 -7.14 -5.95
CA ASP A 197 -17.85 -7.07 -5.74
C ASP A 197 -17.25 -8.42 -5.45
N ARG A 198 -17.89 -9.24 -4.61
CA ARG A 198 -17.41 -10.60 -4.31
C ARG A 198 -17.28 -11.44 -5.59
N LYS A 199 -18.26 -11.37 -6.49
CA LYS A 199 -18.22 -12.10 -7.77
C LYS A 199 -17.08 -11.59 -8.66
N ALA A 200 -16.91 -10.26 -8.74
CA ALA A 200 -15.83 -9.65 -9.51
C ALA A 200 -14.44 -10.00 -8.95
N ALA A 201 -14.29 -9.96 -7.62
CA ALA A 201 -13.06 -10.32 -6.92
C ALA A 201 -12.66 -11.77 -7.16
N LEU A 202 -13.60 -12.72 -7.06
CA LEU A 202 -13.34 -14.13 -7.34
C LEU A 202 -12.87 -14.34 -8.79
N ALA A 203 -13.45 -13.62 -9.76
CA ALA A 203 -13.02 -13.68 -11.16
C ALA A 203 -11.60 -13.12 -11.35
N LEU A 204 -11.27 -12.02 -10.67
CA LEU A 204 -9.94 -11.42 -10.68
C LEU A 204 -8.89 -12.33 -10.03
N LEU A 205 -9.19 -12.94 -8.88
CA LEU A 205 -8.30 -13.91 -8.22
C LEU A 205 -8.09 -15.16 -9.09
N ALA A 206 -9.14 -15.68 -9.71
CA ALA A 206 -9.03 -16.80 -10.66
C ALA A 206 -8.15 -16.45 -11.85
N ARG A 207 -8.28 -15.24 -12.39
CA ARG A 207 -7.41 -14.73 -13.45
C ARG A 207 -5.94 -14.63 -13.01
N ALA A 208 -5.67 -14.07 -11.84
CA ALA A 208 -4.32 -13.98 -11.30
C ALA A 208 -3.71 -15.38 -11.07
N ALA A 209 -4.50 -16.31 -10.50
CA ALA A 209 -4.08 -17.69 -10.29
C ALA A 209 -3.76 -18.41 -11.61
N ALA A 210 -4.55 -18.18 -12.67
CA ALA A 210 -4.29 -18.72 -14.01
C ALA A 210 -2.99 -18.18 -14.64
N LEU A 211 -2.53 -17.00 -14.20
CA LEU A 211 -1.23 -16.43 -14.56
C LEU A 211 -0.09 -16.92 -13.65
N GLY A 212 -0.34 -17.90 -12.78
CA GLY A 212 0.65 -18.49 -11.89
C GLY A 212 0.82 -17.79 -10.54
N ASP A 213 -0.07 -16.86 -10.17
CA ASP A 213 0.04 -16.13 -8.91
C ASP A 213 -0.38 -17.00 -7.71
N ALA A 214 0.61 -17.49 -6.96
CA ALA A 214 0.37 -18.32 -5.79
C ALA A 214 -0.43 -17.61 -4.69
N PRO A 215 -0.16 -16.34 -4.33
CA PRO A 215 -0.98 -15.61 -3.36
C PRO A 215 -2.46 -15.50 -3.78
N ALA A 216 -2.73 -15.19 -5.06
CA ALA A 216 -4.11 -15.16 -5.56
C ALA A 216 -4.78 -16.54 -5.51
N LYS A 217 -4.05 -17.61 -5.82
CA LYS A 217 -4.57 -18.98 -5.69
C LYS A 217 -4.95 -19.32 -4.26
N ALA A 218 -4.11 -18.96 -3.28
CA ALA A 218 -4.39 -19.15 -1.86
C ALA A 218 -5.60 -18.32 -1.42
N ARG A 219 -5.66 -17.05 -1.83
CA ARG A 219 -6.78 -16.16 -1.50
C ARG A 219 -8.10 -16.63 -2.13
N LEU A 220 -8.07 -17.11 -3.36
CA LEU A 220 -9.24 -17.68 -4.04
C LEU A 220 -9.81 -18.87 -3.27
N ALA A 221 -8.95 -19.76 -2.78
CA ALA A 221 -9.38 -20.91 -1.98
C ALA A 221 -10.02 -20.47 -0.65
N SER A 222 -9.46 -19.45 0.00
CA SER A 222 -10.00 -18.90 1.25
C SER A 222 -11.38 -18.26 1.06
N VAL A 223 -11.54 -17.37 0.07
CA VAL A 223 -12.78 -16.60 -0.15
C VAL A 223 -13.86 -17.43 -0.87
N GLY A 224 -13.46 -18.42 -1.65
CA GLY A 224 -14.35 -19.32 -2.38
C GLY A 224 -14.98 -20.42 -1.54
N ALA A 225 -14.51 -20.64 -0.30
CA ALA A 225 -15.06 -21.64 0.59
C ALA A 225 -16.52 -21.33 0.98
N PRO A 226 -17.41 -22.35 1.09
CA PRO A 226 -18.78 -22.15 1.57
C PRO A 226 -18.78 -21.51 2.97
N GLY A 227 -19.50 -20.39 3.12
CA GLY A 227 -19.60 -19.68 4.40
C GLY A 227 -18.42 -18.76 4.73
N ALA A 228 -17.46 -18.57 3.82
CA ALA A 228 -16.47 -17.50 3.97
C ALA A 228 -17.18 -16.13 3.94
N PRO A 229 -16.86 -15.23 4.91
CA PRO A 229 -17.41 -13.88 4.96
C PRO A 229 -17.03 -13.05 3.72
#